data_AF-A0A9R0INI8-F1
#
_entry.id   AF-A0A9R0INI8-F1
#
_cell.length_a   1.000
_cell.length_b   1.000
_cell.length_c   1.000
_cell.angle_alpha   90.00
_cell.angle_beta   90.00
_cell.angle_gamma   90.00
#
_symmetry.space_group_name_H-M   'P 1'
#
loop_
_entity.id
_entity.type
_entity.pdbx_description
1 polymer ?
#
loop_
_entity_poly.entity_id
_entity_poly.type
_entity_poly.pdbx_seq_one_letter_code
_entity_poly.pdbx_strand_id
1 'polypeptide(L)'
;MACESSSTAKLVAAMATASVGHIQKKNRQLQNSEPDIITSLKRRWSNDDSYKTSVLVWHIATELLYIPSNRQRGYEHCRYSKTLSDYMAYLLFMKPHFAPKSWRNPLKQSEAEAARRIIQQIAVEHQTGSFEERLRRCCQKILNLDLSHEANDDYVQSLSDAISKANKLHDDYRYNREALWRMMSHEWVKILVYGASKYDKLEHVRGLCQGGELISIVWLLGFHLGLFLETNPSSSTS
;
A
#
# COMPACT_ATOMS: atom_id res chain seq x y z
N MET A 1 29.68 5.52 0.38
CA MET A 1 28.33 5.07 -0.05
C MET A 1 27.73 3.93 0.80
N ALA A 2 28.24 3.61 1.99
CA ALA A 2 27.74 2.48 2.80
C ALA A 2 26.94 2.87 4.08
N CYS A 3 26.61 4.16 4.27
CA CYS A 3 26.05 4.64 5.54
C CYS A 3 24.50 4.75 5.55
N GLU A 4 23.85 4.87 4.39
CA GLU A 4 22.39 5.08 4.32
C GLU A 4 21.57 3.80 4.54
N SER A 5 22.11 2.61 4.22
CA SER A 5 21.45 1.32 4.42
C SER A 5 21.35 0.90 5.89
N SER A 6 22.26 1.38 6.74
CA SER A 6 22.24 1.11 8.19
C SER A 6 21.16 1.92 8.92
N SER A 7 20.94 3.16 8.48
CA SER A 7 19.93 4.04 9.08
C SER A 7 18.52 3.61 8.70
N THR A 8 18.26 3.22 7.44
CA THR A 8 16.93 2.74 7.01
C THR A 8 16.53 1.43 7.71
N ALA A 9 17.46 0.49 7.89
CA ALA A 9 17.19 -0.78 8.59
C ALA A 9 16.88 -0.58 10.08
N LYS A 10 17.65 0.27 10.79
CA LYS A 10 17.41 0.60 12.21
C LYS A 10 16.07 1.29 12.41
N LEU A 11 15.66 2.08 11.43
CA LEU A 11 14.47 2.89 11.47
C LEU A 11 13.20 2.05 11.14
N VAL A 12 13.28 1.14 10.17
CA VAL A 12 12.27 0.11 9.91
C VAL A 12 12.11 -0.82 11.11
N ALA A 13 13.21 -1.21 11.76
CA ALA A 13 13.17 -1.98 12.99
C ALA A 13 12.52 -1.20 14.14
N ALA A 14 12.87 0.07 14.32
CA ALA A 14 12.28 0.95 15.35
C ALA A 14 10.77 1.15 15.14
N MET A 15 10.32 1.32 13.89
CA MET A 15 8.90 1.38 13.54
C MET A 15 8.20 0.05 13.71
N ALA A 16 8.82 -1.05 13.28
CA ALA A 16 8.28 -2.38 13.52
C ALA A 16 8.11 -2.57 15.03
N THR A 17 9.07 -2.20 15.88
CA THR A 17 8.93 -2.30 17.33
C THR A 17 7.94 -1.30 17.95
N ALA A 18 7.84 -0.07 17.44
CA ALA A 18 6.91 0.95 17.96
C ALA A 18 5.47 0.65 17.54
N SER A 19 5.26 0.28 16.28
CA SER A 19 4.00 -0.20 15.76
C SER A 19 3.63 -1.56 16.36
N VAL A 20 4.57 -2.51 16.53
CA VAL A 20 4.32 -3.80 17.21
C VAL A 20 4.04 -3.58 18.69
N GLY A 21 4.71 -2.65 19.37
CA GLY A 21 4.41 -2.30 20.76
C GLY A 21 3.03 -1.66 20.91
N HIS A 22 2.66 -0.76 19.99
CA HIS A 22 1.33 -0.17 19.94
C HIS A 22 0.26 -1.21 19.54
N ILE A 23 0.58 -2.12 18.61
CA ILE A 23 -0.26 -3.24 18.17
C ILE A 23 -0.41 -4.27 19.28
N GLN A 24 0.63 -4.59 20.05
CA GLN A 24 0.58 -5.54 21.18
C GLN A 24 -0.17 -4.95 22.36
N LYS A 25 0.05 -3.67 22.67
CA LYS A 25 -0.68 -2.94 23.71
C LYS A 25 -2.15 -2.82 23.33
N LYS A 26 -2.43 -2.49 22.06
CA LYS A 26 -3.78 -2.48 21.51
C LYS A 26 -4.36 -3.90 21.48
N ASN A 27 -3.64 -4.94 21.07
CA ASN A 27 -4.11 -6.34 21.04
C ASN A 27 -4.46 -6.85 22.45
N ARG A 28 -3.66 -6.53 23.48
CA ARG A 28 -4.02 -6.79 24.89
C ARG A 28 -5.25 -6.03 25.35
N GLN A 29 -5.48 -4.81 24.84
CA GLN A 29 -6.70 -4.04 25.11
C GLN A 29 -7.90 -4.55 24.29
N LEU A 30 -7.67 -5.10 23.10
CA LEU A 30 -8.68 -5.60 22.15
C LEU A 30 -9.18 -7.01 22.47
N GLN A 31 -8.40 -7.82 23.20
CA GLN A 31 -8.83 -9.13 23.72
C GLN A 31 -10.14 -9.08 24.52
N ASN A 32 -10.60 -7.89 24.93
CA ASN A 32 -11.82 -7.73 25.70
C ASN A 32 -13.05 -7.17 24.98
N SER A 33 -13.03 -6.68 23.72
CA SER A 33 -14.29 -6.18 23.07
C SER A 33 -14.29 -5.84 21.57
N GLU A 34 -13.17 -5.85 20.82
CA GLU A 34 -13.18 -5.44 19.40
C GLU A 34 -12.64 -6.54 18.47
N PRO A 35 -13.16 -6.66 17.23
CA PRO A 35 -12.70 -7.68 16.29
C PRO A 35 -11.21 -7.49 15.98
N ASP A 36 -10.46 -8.59 16.01
CA ASP A 36 -9.03 -8.64 15.67
C ASP A 36 -8.74 -7.85 14.37
N ILE A 37 -7.58 -7.18 14.31
CA ILE A 37 -7.14 -6.30 13.22
C ILE A 37 -7.31 -7.01 11.88
N ILE A 38 -7.00 -8.29 11.79
CA ILE A 38 -7.14 -9.07 10.55
C ILE A 38 -8.60 -9.21 10.12
N THR A 39 -9.53 -9.40 11.06
CA THR A 39 -10.97 -9.41 10.79
C THR A 39 -11.45 -8.06 10.28
N SER A 40 -10.95 -6.96 10.85
CA SER A 40 -11.27 -5.61 10.35
C SER A 40 -10.77 -5.38 8.92
N LEU A 41 -9.56 -5.86 8.59
CA LEU A 41 -8.99 -5.76 7.25
C LEU A 41 -9.69 -6.68 6.24
N LYS A 42 -10.10 -7.88 6.65
CA LYS A 42 -10.92 -8.80 5.84
C LYS A 42 -12.28 -8.20 5.47
N ARG A 43 -12.92 -7.46 6.38
CA ARG A 43 -14.17 -6.73 6.07
C ARG A 43 -13.95 -5.56 5.12
N ARG A 44 -12.76 -4.96 5.12
CA ARG A 44 -12.44 -3.79 4.30
C ARG A 44 -12.26 -4.16 2.82
N TRP A 45 -11.64 -5.30 2.55
CA TRP A 45 -11.42 -5.81 1.20
C TRP A 45 -12.17 -7.12 1.00
N SER A 46 -13.35 -7.00 0.38
CA SER A 46 -14.31 -8.10 0.17
C SER A 46 -13.75 -9.20 -0.73
N ASN A 47 -12.90 -8.83 -1.68
CA ASN A 47 -12.20 -9.74 -2.57
C ASN A 47 -10.84 -9.15 -2.99
N ASP A 48 -10.06 -9.94 -3.70
CA ASP A 48 -8.71 -9.55 -4.05
C ASP A 48 -8.62 -8.50 -5.16
N ASP A 49 -9.66 -8.38 -6.00
CA ASP A 49 -9.76 -7.30 -6.99
C ASP A 49 -9.92 -5.94 -6.29
N SER A 50 -10.81 -5.85 -5.31
CA SER A 50 -10.95 -4.65 -4.47
C SER A 50 -9.65 -4.26 -3.75
N TYR A 51 -8.83 -5.26 -3.39
CA TYR A 51 -7.53 -5.02 -2.76
C TYR A 51 -6.49 -4.50 -3.78
N LYS A 52 -6.40 -5.10 -4.98
CA LYS A 52 -5.55 -4.59 -6.09
C LYS A 52 -5.90 -3.16 -6.45
N THR A 53 -7.20 -2.89 -6.65
CA THR A 53 -7.71 -1.53 -6.91
C THR A 53 -7.33 -0.58 -5.78
N SER A 54 -7.43 -1.02 -4.52
CA SER A 54 -7.01 -0.19 -3.39
C SER A 54 -5.52 0.16 -3.44
N VAL A 55 -4.64 -0.81 -3.73
CA VAL A 55 -3.20 -0.55 -3.89
C VAL A 55 -2.94 0.48 -4.99
N LEU A 56 -3.57 0.32 -6.15
CA LEU A 56 -3.42 1.25 -7.28
C LEU A 56 -3.89 2.67 -6.92
N VAL A 57 -5.10 2.79 -6.34
CA VAL A 57 -5.72 4.05 -5.92
C VAL A 57 -4.82 4.77 -4.91
N TRP A 58 -4.36 4.07 -3.88
CA TRP A 58 -3.49 4.66 -2.86
C TRP A 58 -2.12 5.02 -3.40
N HIS A 59 -1.57 4.24 -4.33
CA HIS A 59 -0.29 4.53 -4.96
C HIS A 59 -0.37 5.82 -5.77
N ILE A 60 -1.32 5.94 -6.69
CA ILE A 60 -1.52 7.16 -7.49
C ILE A 60 -1.79 8.38 -6.59
N ALA A 61 -2.62 8.22 -5.55
CA ALA A 61 -2.86 9.31 -4.60
C ALA A 61 -1.58 9.72 -3.85
N THR A 62 -0.74 8.76 -3.48
CA THR A 62 0.57 9.02 -2.88
C THR A 62 1.47 9.79 -3.84
N GLU A 63 1.52 9.39 -5.12
CA GLU A 63 2.29 10.11 -6.14
C GLU A 63 1.79 11.55 -6.32
N LEU A 64 0.48 11.78 -6.42
CA LEU A 64 -0.06 13.14 -6.59
C LEU A 64 0.29 14.06 -5.40
N LEU A 65 0.20 13.51 -4.18
CA LEU A 65 0.44 14.24 -2.95
C LEU A 65 1.93 14.41 -2.62
N TYR A 66 2.80 13.54 -3.15
CA TYR A 66 4.23 13.58 -2.88
C TYR A 66 4.90 14.80 -3.53
N ILE A 67 5.80 15.45 -2.78
CA ILE A 67 6.58 16.60 -3.27
C ILE A 67 8.02 16.42 -2.77
N PRO A 68 8.98 16.06 -3.65
CA PRO A 68 10.39 15.94 -3.32
C PRO A 68 10.94 17.33 -2.99
N SER A 69 10.93 17.68 -1.71
CA SER A 69 11.41 18.97 -1.24
C SER A 69 12.18 18.79 0.06
N ASN A 70 13.25 19.58 0.22
CA ASN A 70 14.08 19.60 1.43
C ASN A 70 13.27 19.90 2.71
N ARG A 71 12.08 20.50 2.58
CA ARG A 71 11.15 20.78 3.68
C ARG A 71 10.47 19.51 4.23
N GLN A 72 10.44 18.41 3.49
CA GLN A 72 9.88 17.13 3.95
C GLN A 72 10.93 16.20 4.57
N ARG A 73 12.21 16.59 4.62
CA ARG A 73 13.28 15.82 5.29
C ARG A 73 13.06 15.62 6.79
N GLY A 74 12.11 16.35 7.41
CA GLY A 74 11.70 16.16 8.80
C GLY A 74 10.52 15.22 9.02
N TYR A 75 9.83 14.76 7.96
CA TYR A 75 8.66 13.89 8.10
C TYR A 75 9.01 12.47 7.70
N GLU A 76 9.55 11.70 8.65
CA GLU A 76 9.85 10.27 8.48
C GLU A 76 8.66 9.50 7.88
N HIS A 77 7.44 9.81 8.33
CA HIS A 77 6.19 9.26 7.79
C HIS A 77 5.99 9.44 6.28
N CYS A 78 6.47 10.55 5.69
CA CYS A 78 6.40 10.76 4.25
C CYS A 78 7.28 9.76 3.51
N ARG A 79 8.55 9.64 3.93
CA ARG A 79 9.50 8.70 3.33
C ARG A 79 9.03 7.26 3.45
N TYR A 80 8.46 6.87 4.61
CA TYR A 80 7.88 5.54 4.76
C TYR A 80 6.69 5.32 3.84
N SER A 81 5.76 6.28 3.80
CA SER A 81 4.58 6.18 2.94
C SER A 81 4.99 6.02 1.48
N LYS A 82 5.95 6.81 1.01
CA LYS A 82 6.48 6.69 -0.36
C LYS A 82 7.17 5.35 -0.59
N THR A 83 8.01 4.91 0.33
CA THR A 83 8.74 3.63 0.22
C THR A 83 7.79 2.44 0.18
N LEU A 84 6.79 2.41 1.08
CA LEU A 84 5.78 1.35 1.11
C LEU A 84 4.87 1.40 -0.12
N SER A 85 4.48 2.60 -0.55
CA SER A 85 3.73 2.82 -1.79
C SER A 85 4.45 2.21 -3.00
N ASP A 86 5.74 2.53 -3.16
CA ASP A 86 6.57 2.04 -4.26
C ASP A 86 6.77 0.52 -4.18
N TYR A 87 6.96 -0.01 -2.98
CA TYR A 87 7.08 -1.46 -2.77
C TYR A 87 5.78 -2.19 -3.14
N MET A 88 4.62 -1.71 -2.68
CA MET A 88 3.33 -2.34 -2.99
C MET A 88 3.01 -2.25 -4.48
N ALA A 89 3.35 -1.14 -5.14
CA ALA A 89 3.25 -1.01 -6.58
C ALA A 89 4.22 -1.94 -7.33
N TYR A 90 5.46 -2.10 -6.85
CA TYR A 90 6.39 -3.09 -7.39
C TYR A 90 5.83 -4.51 -7.32
N LEU A 91 5.24 -4.89 -6.18
CA LEU A 91 4.56 -6.19 -6.06
C LEU A 91 3.40 -6.32 -7.05
N LEU A 92 2.60 -5.27 -7.22
CA LEU A 92 1.46 -5.27 -8.14
C LEU A 92 1.87 -5.35 -9.62
N PHE A 93 2.91 -4.62 -10.03
CA PHE A 93 3.27 -4.45 -11.44
C PHE A 93 4.40 -5.36 -11.94
N MET A 94 5.33 -5.77 -11.06
CA MET A 94 6.58 -6.42 -11.46
C MET A 94 6.73 -7.82 -10.86
N LYS A 95 6.08 -8.07 -9.72
CA LYS A 95 6.21 -9.32 -8.96
C LYS A 95 4.84 -9.89 -8.53
N PRO A 96 3.88 -10.11 -9.45
CA PRO A 96 2.56 -10.63 -9.10
C PRO A 96 2.59 -12.06 -8.52
N HIS A 97 3.68 -12.81 -8.76
CA HIS A 97 3.93 -14.10 -8.11
C HIS A 97 4.24 -13.96 -6.62
N PHE A 98 4.73 -12.79 -6.18
CA PHE A 98 4.93 -12.42 -4.78
C PHE A 98 3.70 -11.78 -4.12
N ALA A 99 2.53 -11.95 -4.73
CA ALA A 99 1.25 -11.53 -4.19
C ALA A 99 0.21 -12.66 -4.03
N PRO A 100 -0.92 -12.45 -3.31
CA PRO A 100 -1.95 -13.46 -3.06
C PRO A 100 -2.37 -14.17 -4.36
N LYS A 101 -2.84 -15.43 -4.29
CA LYS A 101 -3.12 -16.26 -5.49
C LYS A 101 -3.94 -15.57 -6.57
N SER A 102 -4.83 -14.67 -6.17
CA SER A 102 -5.68 -13.79 -6.98
C SER A 102 -5.01 -12.61 -7.68
N TRP A 103 -3.80 -12.22 -7.26
CA TRP A 103 -2.94 -11.30 -7.97
C TRP A 103 -2.20 -11.99 -9.13
N ARG A 104 -2.25 -13.33 -9.24
CA ARG A 104 -1.74 -14.07 -10.41
C ARG A 104 -2.53 -13.81 -11.68
N ASN A 105 -3.72 -13.21 -11.58
CA ASN A 105 -4.30 -12.43 -12.66
C ASN A 105 -3.86 -10.97 -12.46
N PRO A 106 -2.66 -10.59 -12.97
CA PRO A 106 -2.20 -9.21 -12.91
C PRO A 106 -3.21 -8.30 -13.60
N LEU A 107 -3.11 -6.99 -13.36
CA LEU A 107 -3.72 -5.99 -14.24
C LEU A 107 -3.44 -6.40 -15.70
N LYS A 108 -4.42 -6.20 -16.59
CA LYS A 108 -4.18 -6.45 -18.02
C LYS A 108 -2.96 -5.62 -18.43
N GLN A 109 -2.17 -6.13 -19.37
CA GLN A 109 -0.94 -5.45 -19.79
C GLN A 109 -1.22 -3.99 -20.23
N SER A 110 -2.34 -3.75 -20.91
CA SER A 110 -2.80 -2.41 -21.28
C SER A 110 -3.09 -1.51 -20.08
N GLU A 111 -3.78 -2.02 -19.05
CA GLU A 111 -4.08 -1.31 -17.80
C GLU A 111 -2.80 -0.98 -17.04
N ALA A 112 -1.92 -1.98 -16.85
CA ALA A 112 -0.64 -1.79 -16.18
C ALA A 112 0.22 -0.72 -16.88
N GLU A 113 0.26 -0.74 -18.21
CA GLU A 113 0.99 0.26 -19.00
C GLU A 113 0.36 1.64 -18.91
N ALA A 114 -0.98 1.74 -18.92
CA ALA A 114 -1.69 2.99 -18.71
C ALA A 114 -1.41 3.59 -17.32
N ALA A 115 -1.44 2.78 -16.25
CA ALA A 115 -1.07 3.22 -14.90
C ALA A 115 0.37 3.73 -14.85
N ARG A 116 1.32 2.97 -15.43
CA ARG A 116 2.73 3.37 -15.46
C ARG A 116 2.92 4.71 -16.18
N ARG A 117 2.27 4.91 -17.32
CA ARG A 117 2.30 6.18 -18.07
C ARG A 117 1.80 7.35 -17.22
N ILE A 118 0.71 7.17 -16.47
CA ILE A 118 0.18 8.19 -15.55
C ILE A 118 1.17 8.46 -14.41
N ILE A 119 1.65 7.42 -13.73
CA ILE A 119 2.57 7.53 -12.59
C ILE A 119 3.88 8.21 -12.99
N GLN A 120 4.48 7.80 -14.10
CA GLN A 120 5.71 8.40 -14.62
C GLN A 120 5.54 9.89 -14.90
N GLN A 121 4.41 10.28 -15.49
CA GLN A 121 4.12 11.69 -15.75
C GLN A 121 3.99 12.50 -14.45
N ILE A 122 3.28 11.97 -13.45
CA ILE A 122 3.16 12.60 -12.13
C ILE A 122 4.55 12.75 -11.49
N ALA A 123 5.40 11.73 -11.59
CA ALA A 123 6.74 11.72 -11.02
C ALA A 123 7.69 12.72 -11.68
N VAL A 124 7.60 12.93 -13.00
CA VAL A 124 8.37 14.00 -13.68
C VAL A 124 8.00 15.38 -13.13
N GLU A 125 6.73 15.58 -12.83
CA GLU A 125 6.17 16.87 -12.41
C GLU A 125 6.36 17.18 -10.93
N HIS A 126 6.77 16.18 -10.14
CA HIS A 126 7.11 16.35 -8.73
C HIS A 126 8.11 17.48 -8.48
N GLN A 127 8.99 17.74 -9.46
CA GLN A 127 10.07 18.73 -9.34
C GLN A 127 9.68 20.12 -9.84
N THR A 128 8.59 20.26 -10.60
CA THR A 128 8.30 21.48 -11.36
C THR A 128 6.87 22.01 -11.22
N GLY A 129 5.90 21.18 -10.82
CA GLY A 129 4.48 21.53 -10.88
C GLY A 129 3.80 21.70 -9.51
N SER A 130 2.74 22.50 -9.45
CA SER A 130 1.86 22.56 -8.28
C SER A 130 1.05 21.26 -8.11
N PHE A 131 0.36 21.09 -6.99
CA PHE A 131 -0.55 19.94 -6.82
C PHE A 131 -1.67 19.95 -7.87
N GLU A 132 -2.26 21.12 -8.11
CA GLU A 132 -3.34 21.36 -9.06
C GLU A 132 -2.91 21.06 -10.49
N GLU A 133 -1.67 21.40 -10.86
CA GLU A 133 -1.12 21.08 -12.18
C GLU A 133 -0.97 19.57 -12.38
N ARG A 134 -0.41 18.86 -11.39
CA ARG A 134 -0.29 17.39 -11.43
C ARG A 134 -1.66 16.72 -11.52
N LEU A 135 -2.60 17.20 -10.71
CA LEU A 135 -3.98 16.71 -10.71
C LEU A 135 -4.63 16.90 -12.08
N ARG A 136 -4.56 18.11 -12.64
CA ARG A 136 -5.14 18.45 -13.95
C ARG A 136 -4.56 17.58 -15.07
N ARG A 137 -3.24 17.37 -15.09
CA ARG A 137 -2.59 16.52 -16.11
C ARG A 137 -3.00 15.05 -15.96
N CYS A 138 -3.10 14.56 -14.72
CA CYS A 138 -3.61 13.22 -14.43
C CYS A 138 -5.06 13.05 -14.93
N CYS A 139 -5.95 14.00 -14.64
CA CYS A 139 -7.33 13.98 -15.13
C CYS A 139 -7.39 13.93 -16.66
N GLN A 140 -6.58 14.75 -17.34
CA GLN A 140 -6.55 14.79 -18.80
C GLN A 140 -6.12 13.46 -19.42
N LYS A 141 -5.17 12.76 -18.79
CA LYS A 141 -4.74 11.43 -19.25
C LYS A 141 -5.81 10.37 -19.07
N ILE A 142 -6.50 10.38 -17.93
CA ILE A 142 -7.59 9.43 -17.66
C ILE A 142 -8.75 9.64 -18.64
N LEU A 143 -9.11 10.89 -18.91
CA LEU A 143 -10.10 11.22 -19.94
C LEU A 143 -9.68 10.71 -21.33
N ASN A 144 -8.41 10.87 -21.70
CA ASN A 144 -7.93 10.36 -22.99
C ASN A 144 -7.97 8.83 -23.07
N LEU A 145 -7.62 8.13 -21.97
CA LEU A 145 -7.72 6.66 -21.89
C LEU A 145 -9.16 6.19 -22.10
N ASP A 146 -10.11 6.86 -21.44
CA ASP A 146 -11.54 6.57 -21.54
C ASP A 146 -12.05 6.77 -22.98
N LEU A 147 -11.76 7.93 -23.58
CA LEU A 147 -12.15 8.25 -24.96
C LEU A 147 -11.51 7.32 -26.01
N SER A 148 -10.31 6.82 -25.75
CA SER A 148 -9.61 5.87 -26.63
C SER A 148 -10.09 4.43 -26.47
N HIS A 149 -10.93 4.14 -25.47
CA HIS A 149 -11.36 2.80 -25.08
C HIS A 149 -10.18 1.83 -24.86
N GLU A 150 -9.02 2.37 -24.44
CA GLU A 150 -7.80 1.59 -24.11
C GLU A 150 -7.95 0.77 -22.82
N ALA A 151 -8.95 1.10 -22.00
CA ALA A 151 -9.28 0.43 -20.75
C ALA A 151 -10.80 0.29 -20.60
N ASN A 152 -11.24 -0.63 -19.73
CA ASN A 152 -12.66 -0.77 -19.41
C ASN A 152 -13.12 0.29 -18.39
N ASP A 153 -14.43 0.47 -18.33
CA ASP A 153 -15.09 1.45 -17.45
C ASP A 153 -14.69 1.26 -15.97
N ASP A 154 -14.60 0.03 -15.49
CA ASP A 154 -14.20 -0.29 -14.11
C ASP A 154 -12.79 0.22 -13.77
N TYR A 155 -11.85 0.13 -14.72
CA TYR A 155 -10.49 0.61 -14.54
C TYR A 155 -10.41 2.14 -14.59
N VAL A 156 -11.13 2.76 -15.54
CA VAL A 156 -11.26 4.23 -15.62
C VAL A 156 -11.86 4.79 -14.33
N GLN A 157 -12.88 4.12 -13.78
CA GLN A 157 -13.47 4.48 -12.49
C GLN A 157 -12.46 4.36 -11.35
N SER A 158 -11.66 3.28 -11.32
CA SER A 158 -10.60 3.10 -10.32
C SER A 158 -9.55 4.23 -10.37
N LEU A 159 -9.17 4.71 -11.56
CA LEU A 159 -8.27 5.84 -11.71
C LEU A 159 -8.92 7.16 -11.25
N SER A 160 -10.21 7.34 -11.52
CA SER A 160 -10.99 8.50 -11.06
C SER A 160 -11.16 8.53 -9.55
N ASP A 161 -11.32 7.37 -8.91
CA ASP A 161 -11.33 7.22 -7.46
C ASP A 161 -9.99 7.62 -6.84
N ALA A 162 -8.88 7.36 -7.53
CA ALA A 162 -7.54 7.78 -7.11
C ALA A 162 -7.38 9.30 -7.09
N ILE A 163 -7.86 9.98 -8.14
CA ILE A 163 -7.89 11.46 -8.20
C ILE A 163 -8.75 12.00 -7.08
N SER A 164 -9.97 11.49 -6.94
CA SER A 164 -10.92 11.96 -5.93
C SER A 164 -10.36 11.79 -4.52
N LYS A 165 -9.68 10.66 -4.26
CA LYS A 165 -8.99 10.41 -3.00
C LYS A 165 -7.83 11.37 -2.77
N ALA A 166 -6.98 11.60 -3.77
CA ALA A 166 -5.87 12.55 -3.67
C ALA A 166 -6.37 13.97 -3.37
N ASN A 167 -7.41 14.42 -4.07
CA ASN A 167 -7.99 15.75 -3.89
C ASN A 167 -8.59 15.91 -2.49
N LYS A 168 -9.40 14.93 -2.05
CA LYS A 168 -9.96 14.94 -0.69
C LYS A 168 -8.86 14.99 0.38
N LEU A 169 -7.81 14.17 0.25
CA LEU A 169 -6.70 14.16 1.19
C LEU A 169 -5.88 15.45 1.16
N HIS A 170 -5.75 16.09 0.00
CA HIS A 170 -5.13 17.39 -0.12
C HIS A 170 -5.91 18.45 0.65
N ASP A 171 -7.24 18.47 0.49
CA ASP A 171 -8.13 19.42 1.14
C ASP A 171 -8.22 19.20 2.66
N ASP A 172 -8.48 17.96 3.09
CA ASP A 172 -8.62 17.57 4.50
C ASP A 172 -7.36 17.90 5.32
N TYR A 173 -6.18 17.86 4.69
CA TYR A 173 -4.89 18.07 5.35
C TYR A 173 -4.11 19.27 4.79
N ARG A 174 -4.79 20.23 4.15
CA ARG A 174 -4.17 21.38 3.48
C ARG A 174 -3.14 22.12 4.34
N TYR A 175 -3.42 22.24 5.64
CA TYR A 175 -2.59 22.95 6.61
C TYR A 175 -1.75 22.04 7.53
N ASN A 176 -1.86 20.72 7.40
CA ASN A 176 -1.14 19.78 8.26
C ASN A 176 -0.61 18.56 7.49
N ARG A 177 0.50 18.78 6.78
CA ARG A 177 1.18 17.74 5.99
C ARG A 177 1.76 16.61 6.85
N GLU A 178 2.12 16.90 8.10
CA GLU A 178 2.62 15.87 9.01
C GLU A 178 1.52 14.86 9.35
N ALA A 179 0.33 15.35 9.70
CA ALA A 179 -0.83 14.49 9.99
C ALA A 179 -1.25 13.69 8.76
N LEU A 180 -1.21 14.29 7.56
CA LEU A 180 -1.44 13.57 6.30
C LEU A 180 -0.50 12.39 6.18
N TRP A 181 0.81 12.63 6.26
CA TRP A 181 1.80 11.57 6.05
C TRP A 181 1.78 10.52 7.15
N ARG A 182 1.48 10.91 8.40
CA ARG A 182 1.24 9.96 9.48
C ARG A 182 0.04 9.05 9.15
N MET A 183 -1.06 9.60 8.68
CA MET A 183 -2.24 8.82 8.26
C MET A 183 -1.90 7.90 7.08
N MET A 184 -1.25 8.43 6.03
CA MET A 184 -0.78 7.65 4.87
C MET A 184 0.10 6.47 5.30
N SER A 185 1.01 6.69 6.25
CA SER A 185 1.92 5.63 6.69
C SER A 185 1.18 4.49 7.38
N HIS A 186 0.20 4.79 8.24
CA HIS A 186 -0.65 3.78 8.87
C HIS A 186 -1.47 3.02 7.83
N GLU A 187 -1.94 3.72 6.81
CA GLU A 187 -2.75 3.12 5.76
C GLU A 187 -1.94 2.15 4.90
N TRP A 188 -0.73 2.53 4.50
CA TRP A 188 0.18 1.63 3.79
C TRP A 188 0.57 0.39 4.62
N VAL A 189 0.74 0.54 5.94
CA VAL A 189 0.96 -0.61 6.83
C VAL A 189 -0.23 -1.56 6.82
N LYS A 190 -1.48 -1.05 6.85
CA LYS A 190 -2.68 -1.91 6.77
C LYS A 190 -2.76 -2.68 5.46
N ILE A 191 -2.47 -2.02 4.34
CA ILE A 191 -2.42 -2.63 3.02
C ILE A 191 -1.36 -3.74 3.02
N LEU A 192 -0.13 -3.44 3.46
CA LEU A 192 0.95 -4.43 3.53
C LEU A 192 0.62 -5.63 4.42
N VAL A 193 0.07 -5.40 5.62
CA VAL A 193 -0.32 -6.46 6.56
C VAL A 193 -1.41 -7.35 5.97
N TYR A 194 -2.40 -6.77 5.28
CA TYR A 194 -3.42 -7.56 4.61
C TYR A 194 -2.84 -8.38 3.46
N GLY A 195 -1.96 -7.78 2.64
CA GLY A 195 -1.24 -8.50 1.59
C GLY A 195 -0.47 -9.70 2.14
N ALA A 196 0.27 -9.51 3.23
CA ALA A 196 0.99 -10.59 3.91
C ALA A 196 0.05 -11.68 4.47
N SER A 197 -1.14 -11.30 4.96
CA SER A 197 -2.12 -12.27 5.48
C SER A 197 -2.77 -13.15 4.41
N LYS A 198 -2.77 -12.69 3.16
CA LYS A 198 -3.45 -13.34 2.02
C LYS A 198 -2.52 -14.16 1.15
N TYR A 199 -1.22 -14.04 1.37
CA TYR A 199 -0.23 -14.66 0.54
C TYR A 199 -0.05 -16.15 0.88
N ASP A 200 0.32 -16.96 -0.12
CA ASP A 200 0.40 -18.42 0.05
C ASP A 200 1.59 -18.76 0.98
N LYS A 201 1.31 -19.51 2.05
CA LYS A 201 2.29 -19.93 3.06
C LYS A 201 3.53 -20.58 2.40
N LEU A 202 3.33 -21.38 1.35
CA LEU A 202 4.43 -22.05 0.62
C LEU A 202 5.31 -21.07 -0.15
N GLU A 203 4.69 -20.03 -0.73
CA GLU A 203 5.43 -19.02 -1.48
C GLU A 203 6.19 -18.08 -0.54
N HIS A 204 5.72 -17.86 0.71
CA HIS A 204 6.47 -17.11 1.71
C HIS A 204 7.78 -17.81 2.05
N VAL A 205 7.71 -19.13 2.27
CA VAL A 205 8.87 -19.97 2.55
C VAL A 205 9.86 -19.96 1.38
N ARG A 206 9.36 -20.07 0.13
CA ARG A 206 10.22 -19.95 -1.07
C ARG A 206 10.88 -18.58 -1.19
N GLY A 207 10.14 -17.50 -0.94
CA GLY A 207 10.68 -16.14 -0.94
C GLY A 207 11.77 -15.93 0.11
N LEU A 208 11.65 -16.56 1.29
CA LEU A 208 12.69 -16.56 2.31
C LEU A 208 13.95 -17.31 1.85
N CYS A 209 13.80 -18.46 1.19
CA CYS A 209 14.92 -19.23 0.64
C CYS A 209 15.65 -18.51 -0.52
N GLN A 210 15.01 -17.54 -1.18
CA GLN A 210 15.55 -16.83 -2.35
C GLN A 210 16.06 -15.41 -2.06
N GLY A 211 16.15 -15.00 -0.79
CA GLY A 211 16.72 -13.71 -0.40
C GLY A 211 15.82 -12.81 0.45
N GLY A 212 14.58 -13.23 0.74
CA GLY A 212 13.68 -12.59 1.70
C GLY A 212 13.02 -11.30 1.18
N GLU A 213 11.78 -11.40 0.71
CA GLU A 213 10.92 -10.24 0.42
C GLU A 213 10.35 -9.64 1.72
N LEU A 214 10.18 -8.30 1.78
CA LEU A 214 9.63 -7.61 2.96
C LEU A 214 8.26 -8.18 3.37
N ILE A 215 7.39 -8.49 2.41
CA ILE A 215 6.07 -9.06 2.68
C ILE A 215 6.16 -10.42 3.39
N SER A 216 7.19 -11.22 3.12
CA SER A 216 7.44 -12.49 3.81
C SER A 216 7.93 -12.31 5.23
N ILE A 217 8.71 -11.26 5.50
CA ILE A 217 9.11 -10.90 6.86
C ILE A 217 7.88 -10.45 7.68
N VAL A 218 7.02 -9.61 7.08
CA VAL A 218 5.77 -9.16 7.72
C VAL A 218 4.84 -10.34 8.01
N TRP A 219 4.75 -11.30 7.09
CA TRP A 219 4.04 -12.55 7.33
C TRP A 219 4.59 -13.33 8.53
N LEU A 220 5.90 -13.55 8.57
CA LEU A 220 6.58 -14.27 9.65
C LEU A 220 6.33 -13.61 11.01
N LEU A 221 6.44 -12.28 11.06
CA LEU A 221 6.16 -11.49 12.27
C LEU A 221 4.70 -11.63 12.70
N GLY A 222 3.75 -11.51 11.79
CA GLY A 222 2.34 -11.66 12.14
C GLY A 222 1.98 -13.09 12.56
N PHE A 223 2.64 -14.10 12.00
CA PHE A 223 2.49 -15.49 12.45
C PHE A 223 3.01 -15.67 13.89
N HIS A 224 4.23 -15.19 14.18
CA HIS A 224 4.81 -15.26 15.53
C HIS A 224 4.01 -14.48 16.57
N LEU A 225 3.39 -13.37 16.18
CA LEU A 225 2.55 -12.55 17.04
C LEU A 225 1.12 -13.10 17.21
N GLY A 226 0.80 -14.23 16.57
CA GLY A 226 -0.51 -14.87 16.63
C GLY A 226 -1.60 -14.17 15.81
N LEU A 227 -1.24 -13.20 14.96
CA LEU A 227 -2.19 -12.44 14.13
C LEU A 227 -2.71 -13.25 12.92
N PHE A 228 -1.92 -14.21 12.43
CA PHE A 228 -2.27 -15.03 11.26
C PHE A 228 -2.60 -16.49 11.59
N LEU A 229 -2.78 -16.81 12.87
CA LEU A 229 -3.23 -18.15 13.27
C LEU A 229 -4.70 -18.29 12.90
N GLU A 230 -4.99 -19.10 11.88
CA GLU A 230 -6.36 -19.53 11.60
C GLU A 230 -6.83 -20.34 12.81
N THR A 231 -7.83 -19.84 13.54
CA THR A 231 -8.60 -20.66 14.45
C THR A 231 -9.29 -21.71 13.59
N ASN A 232 -8.78 -22.95 13.60
CA ASN A 232 -9.51 -24.08 13.05
C ASN A 232 -10.93 -24.02 13.62
N PRO A 233 -12.00 -24.07 12.80
CA PRO A 233 -13.30 -24.40 13.34
C PRO A 233 -13.10 -25.76 14.00
N SER A 234 -13.24 -25.78 15.32
CA SER A 234 -13.20 -27.00 16.13
C SER A 234 -13.95 -28.07 15.37
N SER A 235 -13.22 -29.11 14.98
CA SER A 235 -13.76 -30.40 14.60
C SER A 235 -14.92 -30.69 15.53
N SER A 236 -16.14 -30.68 14.98
CA SER A 236 -17.32 -31.23 15.59
C SER A 236 -17.03 -32.70 15.90
N THR A 237 -16.51 -32.94 17.10
CA THR A 237 -16.38 -34.26 17.68
C THR A 237 -17.67 -34.56 18.42
N SER A 238 -18.37 -35.56 17.89
CA SER A 238 -19.31 -36.46 18.56
C SER A 238 -20.72 -35.94 18.82
#